data_AF-A0A2N1N1V4-F1
#
_entry.id   AF-A0A2N1N1V4-F1
#
_cell.length_a   1.000
_cell.length_b   1.000
_cell.length_c   1.000
_cell.angle_alpha   90.00
_cell.angle_beta   90.00
_cell.angle_gamma   90.00
#
_symmetry.space_group_name_H-M   'P 1'
#
loop_
_entity.id
_entity.type
_entity.pdbx_description
1 polymer ?
#
loop_
_entity_poly.entity_id
_entity_poly.type
_entity_poly.pdbx_seq_one_letter_code
_entity_poly.pdbx_strand_id
1 'polypeptide(L)'
;MPFFTVSEDIKFFGKRSRPSKLFVRKCYNDLLGIIIDNIKNGKRDYRLTGNPGIGKTFFGYYLIYDLVKKGKTVIYDVHTMERFVILLGQTVEEVKYLDRSHDSVEIRIYLSKPEVWYIVDGNPPDDSEAITILICSLNRSHYKTFDKRIPVVRYMPPWSWDEINTCRADIFANLKEKKVRELYTKWGGIPRYILGVPL
;
A
#
# COMPACT_ATOMS: atom_id res chain seq x y z
N MET A 1 -12.68 11.79 9.04
CA MET A 1 -13.25 11.49 7.70
C MET A 1 -12.52 10.28 7.13
N PRO A 2 -13.20 9.22 6.65
CA PRO A 2 -12.57 7.98 6.20
C PRO A 2 -12.08 8.04 4.74
N PHE A 3 -11.88 9.23 4.19
CA PHE A 3 -11.49 9.41 2.79
C PHE A 3 -10.27 10.30 2.70
N PHE A 4 -9.33 9.89 1.86
CA PHE A 4 -8.20 10.68 1.41
C PHE A 4 -8.45 11.05 -0.06
N THR A 5 -8.35 12.33 -0.39
CA THR A 5 -8.60 12.84 -1.74
C THR A 5 -7.32 13.50 -2.25
N VAL A 6 -6.84 13.06 -3.41
CA VAL A 6 -5.83 13.81 -4.18
C VAL A 6 -6.55 14.80 -5.11
N SER A 7 -5.79 15.76 -5.65
CA SER A 7 -6.33 16.72 -6.63
C SER A 7 -7.06 15.99 -7.76
N GLU A 8 -8.15 16.56 -8.28
CA GLU A 8 -9.07 15.86 -9.19
C GLU A 8 -8.45 15.43 -10.52
N ASP A 9 -7.42 16.15 -10.95
CA ASP A 9 -6.54 15.86 -12.10
C ASP A 9 -5.61 14.67 -11.83
N ILE A 10 -5.37 14.32 -10.57
CA ILE A 10 -4.55 13.18 -10.16
C ILE A 10 -5.46 11.96 -9.94
N LYS A 11 -5.15 10.87 -10.65
CA LYS A 11 -5.83 9.58 -10.49
C LYS A 11 -4.85 8.58 -9.89
N PHE A 12 -5.29 7.77 -8.93
CA PHE A 12 -4.44 6.68 -8.43
C PHE A 12 -4.00 5.78 -9.60
N PHE A 13 -2.74 5.36 -9.60
CA PHE A 13 -2.08 4.65 -10.71
C PHE A 13 -1.96 5.41 -12.04
N GLY A 14 -2.23 6.72 -12.09
CA GLY A 14 -2.15 7.52 -13.33
C GLY A 14 -3.17 7.11 -14.40
N LYS A 15 -4.19 6.31 -14.05
CA LYS A 15 -5.20 5.80 -14.98
C LYS A 15 -6.51 6.56 -14.82
N ARG A 16 -7.03 7.12 -15.91
CA ARG A 16 -8.29 7.90 -15.94
C ARG A 16 -9.51 7.16 -15.36
N SER A 17 -9.52 5.83 -15.43
CA SER A 17 -10.59 4.99 -14.89
C SER A 17 -10.53 4.76 -13.37
N ARG A 18 -9.56 5.36 -12.67
CA ARG A 18 -9.36 5.19 -11.23
C ARG A 18 -9.87 6.41 -10.47
N PRO A 19 -10.35 6.24 -9.23
CA PRO A 19 -10.79 7.37 -8.43
C PRO A 19 -9.60 8.28 -8.05
N SER A 20 -9.88 9.55 -7.77
CA SER A 20 -8.98 10.49 -7.06
C SER A 20 -9.20 10.44 -5.55
N LYS A 21 -10.11 9.57 -5.08
CA LYS A 21 -10.41 9.32 -3.67
C LYS A 21 -9.99 7.91 -3.26
N LEU A 22 -9.48 7.80 -2.04
CA LEU A 22 -9.09 6.56 -1.39
C LEU A 22 -9.92 6.43 -0.11
N PHE A 23 -10.61 5.30 0.04
CA PHE A 23 -11.29 4.95 1.29
C PHE A 23 -10.26 4.42 2.29
N VAL A 24 -10.06 5.15 3.38
CA VAL A 24 -9.18 4.80 4.50
C VAL A 24 -9.93 3.88 5.44
N ARG A 25 -9.60 2.59 5.37
CA ARG A 25 -10.18 1.56 6.23
C ARG A 25 -9.68 1.72 7.66
N LYS A 26 -10.50 1.34 8.64
CA LYS A 26 -10.07 1.33 10.06
C LYS A 26 -8.79 0.50 10.25
N CYS A 27 -8.74 -0.68 9.60
CA CYS A 27 -7.60 -1.57 9.70
C CYS A 27 -6.29 -0.97 9.17
N TYR A 28 -6.33 0.08 8.33
CA TYR A 28 -5.11 0.75 7.87
C TYR A 28 -4.43 1.48 9.04
N ASN A 29 -5.21 2.21 9.84
CA ASN A 29 -4.68 2.88 11.04
C ASN A 29 -4.20 1.84 12.06
N ASP A 30 -4.97 0.77 12.27
CA ASP A 30 -4.61 -0.30 13.22
C ASP A 30 -3.29 -0.99 12.81
N LEU A 31 -3.13 -1.33 11.53
CA LEU A 31 -1.91 -1.94 11.00
C LEU A 31 -0.71 -1.01 11.13
N LEU A 32 -0.85 0.28 10.78
CA LEU A 32 0.21 1.26 10.92
C LEU A 32 0.60 1.46 12.39
N GLY A 33 -0.37 1.55 13.30
CA GLY A 33 -0.12 1.65 14.74
C GLY A 33 0.71 0.48 15.26
N ILE A 34 0.32 -0.75 14.90
CA ILE A 34 1.07 -1.96 15.24
C ILE A 34 2.51 -1.91 14.71
N ILE A 35 2.71 -1.44 13.49
CA ILE A 35 4.06 -1.31 12.90
C ILE A 35 4.89 -0.31 13.70
N ILE A 36 4.35 0.89 13.95
CA ILE A 36 5.03 1.96 14.71
C ILE A 36 5.42 1.49 16.12
N ASP A 37 4.54 0.77 16.80
CA ASP A 37 4.83 0.28 18.16
C ASP A 37 5.89 -0.83 18.15
N ASN A 38 5.84 -1.74 17.18
CA ASN A 38 6.83 -2.80 17.04
C ASN A 38 8.22 -2.27 16.62
N ILE A 39 8.29 -1.17 15.88
CA ILE A 39 9.56 -0.49 15.54
C ILE A 39 10.30 -0.05 16.80
N LYS A 40 9.59 0.40 17.84
CA LYS A 40 10.21 0.75 19.14
C LYS A 40 10.88 -0.46 19.80
N ASN A 41 10.39 -1.66 19.51
CA ASN A 41 10.93 -2.94 20.00
C ASN A 41 11.92 -3.60 19.02
N GLY A 42 12.46 -2.84 18.06
CA GLY A 42 13.50 -3.31 17.13
C GLY A 42 12.99 -4.11 15.93
N LYS A 43 11.68 -4.29 15.74
CA LYS A 43 11.14 -4.96 14.54
C LYS A 43 11.11 -3.99 13.34
N ARG A 44 11.73 -4.40 12.23
CA ARG A 44 11.87 -3.57 11.01
C ARG A 44 11.18 -4.17 9.79
N ASP A 45 11.13 -5.50 9.69
CA ASP A 45 10.57 -6.21 8.55
C ASP A 45 9.11 -6.63 8.78
N TYR A 46 8.24 -6.25 7.87
CA TYR A 46 6.81 -6.55 7.91
C TYR A 46 6.35 -7.14 6.58
N ARG A 47 5.57 -8.23 6.65
CA ARG A 47 4.91 -8.81 5.48
C ARG A 47 3.40 -8.68 5.64
N LEU A 48 2.80 -7.89 4.75
CA LEU A 48 1.36 -7.69 4.65
C LEU A 48 0.81 -8.50 3.49
N THR A 49 -0.02 -9.49 3.84
CA THR A 49 -0.63 -10.38 2.86
C THR A 49 -2.15 -10.40 2.99
N GLY A 50 -2.81 -11.09 2.05
CA GLY A 50 -4.26 -11.19 1.98
C GLY A 50 -4.74 -11.44 0.57
N ASN A 51 -6.05 -11.67 0.43
CA ASN A 51 -6.67 -12.02 -0.84
C ASN A 51 -6.37 -10.99 -1.94
N PRO A 52 -6.12 -11.41 -3.19
CA PRO A 52 -6.07 -10.50 -4.32
C PRO A 52 -7.34 -9.64 -4.38
N GLY A 53 -7.20 -8.33 -4.58
CA GLY A 53 -8.34 -7.43 -4.66
C GLY A 53 -8.85 -6.82 -3.36
N ILE A 54 -8.17 -7.05 -2.23
CA ILE A 54 -8.61 -6.62 -0.90
C ILE A 54 -8.19 -5.19 -0.50
N GLY A 55 -7.46 -4.46 -1.35
CA GLY A 55 -7.00 -3.09 -1.04
C GLY A 55 -5.54 -2.99 -0.56
N LYS A 56 -4.73 -4.04 -0.75
CA LYS A 56 -3.33 -4.05 -0.29
C LYS A 56 -2.47 -2.92 -0.88
N THR A 57 -2.55 -2.68 -2.19
CA THR A 57 -1.82 -1.57 -2.83
C THR A 57 -2.33 -0.21 -2.34
N PHE A 58 -3.64 -0.07 -2.11
CA PHE A 58 -4.22 1.15 -1.54
C PHE A 58 -3.71 1.41 -0.11
N PHE A 59 -3.45 0.36 0.67
CA PHE A 59 -2.75 0.54 1.95
C PHE A 59 -1.33 1.09 1.76
N GLY A 60 -0.59 0.64 0.74
CA GLY A 60 0.70 1.23 0.38
C GLY A 60 0.61 2.74 0.10
N TYR A 61 -0.40 3.18 -0.64
CA TYR A 61 -0.64 4.62 -0.87
C TYR A 61 -1.02 5.38 0.39
N TYR A 62 -1.85 4.79 1.24
CA TYR A 62 -2.16 5.36 2.55
C TYR A 62 -0.90 5.53 3.41
N LEU A 63 -0.01 4.53 3.43
CA LEU A 63 1.27 4.59 4.14
C LEU A 63 2.13 5.73 3.60
N ILE A 64 2.33 5.81 2.28
CA ILE A 64 3.11 6.89 1.66
C ILE A 64 2.56 8.25 2.09
N TYR A 65 1.25 8.46 1.96
CA TYR A 65 0.61 9.72 2.34
C TYR A 65 0.83 10.08 3.82
N ASP A 66 0.53 9.16 4.73
CA ASP A 66 0.63 9.41 6.17
C ASP A 66 2.09 9.65 6.61
N LEU A 67 3.03 8.86 6.08
CA LEU A 67 4.45 8.93 6.40
C LEU A 67 5.10 10.21 5.88
N VAL A 68 4.87 10.57 4.62
CA VAL A 68 5.37 11.81 4.01
C VAL A 68 4.83 13.02 4.77
N LYS A 69 3.53 13.03 5.10
CA LYS A 69 2.92 14.11 5.89
C LYS A 69 3.51 14.25 7.30
N LYS A 70 4.04 13.15 7.87
CA LYS A 70 4.76 13.12 9.16
C LYS A 70 6.26 13.36 9.00
N GLY A 71 6.70 13.76 7.82
CA GLY A 71 8.08 14.12 7.56
C GLY A 71 9.04 12.96 7.38
N LYS A 72 8.52 11.78 7.02
CA LYS A 72 9.34 10.59 6.79
C LYS A 72 9.72 10.48 5.32
N THR A 73 10.94 10.02 5.09
CA THR A 73 11.42 9.62 3.77
C THR A 73 10.91 8.22 3.45
N VAL A 74 10.33 8.06 2.26
CA VAL A 74 9.78 6.79 1.79
C VAL A 74 10.43 6.41 0.47
N ILE A 75 10.85 5.14 0.34
CA ILE A 75 11.12 4.52 -0.96
C ILE A 75 9.94 3.62 -1.28
N TYR A 76 9.32 3.86 -2.43
CA TYR A 76 8.26 3.02 -2.96
C TYR A 76 8.75 2.24 -4.18
N ASP A 77 8.66 0.92 -4.09
CA ASP A 77 9.11 -0.04 -5.09
C ASP A 77 7.95 -0.93 -5.49
N VAL A 78 7.46 -0.72 -6.71
CA VAL A 78 6.24 -1.37 -7.21
C VAL A 78 6.54 -2.21 -8.43
N HIS A 79 5.99 -3.42 -8.49
CA HIS A 79 6.19 -4.36 -9.59
C HIS A 79 5.85 -3.81 -10.98
N THR A 80 5.02 -2.79 -11.08
CA THR A 80 4.72 -2.13 -12.37
C THR A 80 5.81 -1.17 -12.85
N MET A 81 6.84 -0.90 -12.04
CA MET A 81 7.97 -0.01 -12.34
C MET A 81 9.30 -0.77 -12.17
N GLU A 82 9.52 -1.80 -12.98
CA GLU A 82 10.68 -2.70 -12.82
C GLU A 82 12.04 -1.99 -12.81
N ARG A 83 12.18 -0.88 -13.55
CA ARG A 83 13.44 -0.14 -13.68
C ARG A 83 13.66 0.93 -12.62
N PHE A 84 12.60 1.37 -11.93
CA PHE A 84 12.65 2.56 -11.08
C PHE A 84 12.10 2.28 -9.69
N VAL A 85 12.68 2.95 -8.70
CA VAL A 85 12.03 3.16 -7.40
C VAL A 85 11.68 4.64 -7.25
N ILE A 86 10.65 4.93 -6.49
CA ILE A 86 10.25 6.32 -6.22
C ILE A 86 10.73 6.69 -4.82
N LEU A 87 11.62 7.67 -4.72
CA LEU A 87 11.95 8.33 -3.46
C LEU A 87 10.93 9.45 -3.23
N LEU A 88 10.35 9.50 -2.03
CA LEU A 88 9.41 10.54 -1.62
C LEU A 88 9.87 11.18 -0.32
N GLY A 89 9.91 12.50 -0.31
CA GLY A 89 10.08 13.34 0.88
C GLY A 89 8.86 14.24 1.13
N GLN A 90 9.02 15.23 1.99
CA GLN A 90 7.98 16.19 2.39
C GLN A 90 7.59 17.15 1.28
N THR A 91 8.54 17.56 0.44
CA THR A 91 8.30 18.54 -0.62
C THR A 91 8.32 17.88 -1.99
N VAL A 92 7.76 18.58 -3.00
CA VAL A 92 7.69 18.05 -4.37
C VAL A 92 9.09 17.88 -4.96
N GLU A 93 10.02 18.74 -4.58
CA GLU A 93 11.43 18.70 -4.99
C GLU A 93 12.18 17.47 -4.43
N GLU A 94 11.66 16.87 -3.36
CA GLU A 94 12.20 15.66 -2.74
C GLU A 94 11.64 14.38 -3.39
N VAL A 95 10.77 14.48 -4.40
CA VAL A 95 10.29 13.33 -5.18
C VAL A 95 11.25 13.03 -6.33
N LYS A 96 11.84 11.84 -6.32
CA LYS A 96 12.74 11.37 -7.40
C LYS A 96 12.34 10.00 -7.91
N TYR A 97 12.43 9.82 -9.22
CA TYR A 97 12.44 8.51 -9.85
C TYR A 97 13.89 8.07 -10.01
N LEU A 98 14.31 7.08 -9.23
CA LEU A 98 15.68 6.57 -9.22
C LEU A 98 15.75 5.30 -10.06
N ASP A 99 16.59 5.31 -11.11
CA ASP A 99 16.85 4.13 -11.94
C ASP A 99 17.69 3.13 -11.15
N ARG A 100 17.24 1.88 -11.08
CA ARG A 100 17.90 0.83 -10.29
C ARG A 100 19.34 0.55 -10.74
N SER A 101 19.67 0.81 -12.00
CA SER A 101 21.03 0.61 -12.53
C SER A 101 21.90 1.84 -12.29
N HIS A 102 21.43 3.01 -12.72
CA HIS A 102 22.22 4.25 -12.70
C HIS A 102 22.33 4.84 -11.28
N ASP A 103 21.26 4.78 -10.50
CA ASP A 103 21.15 5.38 -9.17
C ASP A 103 21.35 4.36 -8.04
N SER A 104 21.91 3.18 -8.36
CA SER A 104 22.03 2.06 -7.41
C SER A 104 22.77 2.44 -6.12
N VAL A 105 23.75 3.35 -6.19
CA VAL A 105 24.47 3.88 -5.02
C VAL A 105 23.55 4.73 -4.15
N GLU A 106 22.78 5.65 -4.75
CA GLU A 106 21.84 6.52 -4.01
C GLU A 106 20.75 5.67 -3.35
N ILE A 107 20.18 4.69 -4.07
CA ILE A 107 19.18 3.77 -3.52
C ILE A 107 19.75 3.03 -2.30
N ARG A 108 20.97 2.48 -2.39
CA ARG A 108 21.62 1.79 -1.25
C ARG A 108 21.84 2.70 -0.05
N ILE A 109 22.23 3.96 -0.27
CA ILE A 109 22.42 4.94 0.82
C ILE A 109 21.12 5.21 1.58
N TYR A 110 19.98 5.26 0.91
CA TYR A 110 18.70 5.39 1.60
C TYR A 110 18.26 4.08 2.25
N LEU A 111 18.49 2.93 1.62
CA LEU A 111 18.16 1.63 2.20
C LEU A 111 19.02 1.26 3.42
N SER A 112 20.18 1.90 3.62
CA SER A 112 21.00 1.74 4.83
C SER A 112 20.59 2.66 5.99
N LYS A 113 19.54 3.48 5.83
CA LYS A 113 19.08 4.41 6.88
C LYS A 113 17.92 3.82 7.66
N PRO A 114 18.04 3.59 8.98
CA PRO A 114 17.02 2.92 9.78
C PRO A 114 15.72 3.73 9.96
N GLU A 115 15.75 5.03 9.67
CA GLU A 115 14.58 5.92 9.71
C GLU A 115 13.76 5.95 8.41
N VAL A 116 14.32 5.42 7.31
CA VAL A 116 13.66 5.36 6.00
C VAL A 116 12.60 4.27 6.01
N TRP A 117 11.49 4.51 5.30
CA TRP A 117 10.44 3.53 5.09
C TRP A 117 10.52 2.97 3.67
N TYR A 118 10.80 1.69 3.55
CA TYR A 118 10.89 0.99 2.27
C TYR A 118 9.61 0.16 2.06
N ILE A 119 8.72 0.65 1.20
CA ILE A 119 7.43 0.03 0.90
C ILE A 119 7.55 -0.69 -0.45
N VAL A 120 7.41 -2.01 -0.44
CA VAL A 120 7.56 -2.87 -1.62
C VAL A 120 6.20 -3.48 -1.96
N ASP A 121 5.68 -3.23 -3.17
CA ASP A 121 4.40 -3.77 -3.63
C ASP A 121 4.58 -4.72 -4.81
N GLY A 122 4.49 -6.02 -4.50
CA GLY A 122 4.51 -7.08 -5.49
C GLY A 122 5.89 -7.53 -5.98
N ASN A 123 6.98 -6.94 -5.46
CA ASN A 123 8.36 -7.33 -5.73
C ASN A 123 9.01 -8.02 -4.52
N PRO A 124 10.04 -8.87 -4.72
CA PRO A 124 10.95 -9.23 -3.64
C PRO A 124 11.71 -7.98 -3.15
N PRO A 125 11.73 -7.68 -1.84
CA PRO A 125 12.49 -6.57 -1.30
C PRO A 125 14.00 -6.75 -1.46
N ASP A 126 14.70 -5.64 -1.70
CA ASP A 126 16.16 -5.58 -1.61
C ASP A 126 16.64 -5.72 -0.15
N ASP A 127 17.95 -5.85 0.02
CA ASP A 127 18.60 -5.82 1.35
C ASP A 127 18.69 -4.41 1.89
N SER A 128 18.34 -4.25 3.17
CA SER A 128 18.09 -2.93 3.75
C SER A 128 18.06 -2.97 5.28
N GLU A 129 18.51 -1.89 5.89
CA GLU A 129 18.36 -1.58 7.33
C GLU A 129 17.12 -0.71 7.61
N ALA A 130 16.47 -0.23 6.55
CA ALA A 130 15.25 0.56 6.61
C ALA A 130 14.07 -0.24 7.15
N ILE A 131 13.01 0.47 7.56
CA ILE A 131 11.74 -0.15 7.92
C ILE A 131 11.10 -0.69 6.65
N THR A 132 11.15 -2.01 6.45
CA THR A 132 10.70 -2.66 5.20
C THR A 132 9.30 -3.24 5.35
N ILE A 133 8.38 -2.79 4.49
CA ILE A 133 7.00 -3.28 4.41
C ILE A 133 6.79 -3.92 3.05
N LEU A 134 6.77 -5.25 3.03
CA LEU A 134 6.42 -6.03 1.86
C LEU A 134 4.90 -6.22 1.80
N ILE A 135 4.29 -5.64 0.78
CA ILE A 135 2.90 -5.83 0.39
C ILE A 135 2.87 -6.89 -0.72
N CYS A 136 2.29 -8.06 -0.44
CA CYS A 136 2.26 -9.14 -1.42
C CYS A 136 0.97 -9.98 -1.36
N SER A 137 0.61 -10.61 -2.48
CA SER A 137 -0.37 -11.70 -2.47
C SER A 137 0.23 -12.95 -1.81
N LEU A 138 -0.56 -14.03 -1.70
CA LEU A 138 -0.08 -15.31 -1.18
C LEU A 138 0.93 -16.02 -2.09
N ASN A 139 1.37 -15.40 -3.20
CA ASN A 139 2.36 -15.97 -4.10
C ASN A 139 3.74 -16.08 -3.43
N ARG A 140 4.19 -17.33 -3.21
CA ARG A 140 5.42 -17.67 -2.48
C ARG A 140 6.68 -17.08 -3.11
N SER A 141 6.71 -16.88 -4.43
CA SER A 141 7.90 -16.32 -5.10
C SER A 141 8.22 -14.90 -4.64
N HIS A 142 7.23 -14.13 -4.20
CA HIS A 142 7.42 -12.71 -3.82
C HIS A 142 8.05 -12.55 -2.43
N TYR A 143 7.91 -13.54 -1.53
CA TYR A 143 8.32 -13.39 -0.14
C TYR A 143 9.23 -14.50 0.39
N LYS A 144 9.51 -15.56 -0.38
CA LYS A 144 10.33 -16.70 0.09
C LYS A 144 11.69 -16.26 0.64
N THR A 145 12.36 -15.33 -0.01
CA THR A 145 13.66 -14.82 0.44
C THR A 145 13.48 -13.89 1.64
N PHE A 146 12.49 -13.00 1.58
CA PHE A 146 12.18 -12.07 2.67
C PHE A 146 11.80 -12.77 3.98
N ASP A 147 11.09 -13.89 3.91
CA ASP A 147 10.71 -14.69 5.10
C ASP A 147 11.92 -15.24 5.87
N LYS A 148 13.11 -15.32 5.25
CA LYS A 148 14.35 -15.67 5.95
C LYS A 148 14.76 -14.61 6.98
N ARG A 149 14.29 -13.37 6.85
CA ARG A 149 14.46 -12.29 7.84
C ARG A 149 13.51 -12.40 9.04
N ILE A 150 12.61 -13.41 9.02
CA ILE A 150 11.59 -13.63 10.06
C ILE A 150 10.72 -12.36 10.26
N PRO A 151 10.08 -11.86 9.18
CA PRO A 151 9.28 -10.65 9.24
C PRO A 151 8.05 -10.84 10.13
N VAL A 152 7.55 -9.73 10.66
CA VAL A 152 6.25 -9.72 11.33
C VAL A 152 5.16 -9.84 10.27
N VAL A 153 4.51 -11.00 10.21
CA VAL A 153 3.44 -11.27 9.23
C VAL A 153 2.10 -10.72 9.74
N ARG A 154 1.37 -10.05 8.85
CA ARG A 154 0.02 -9.52 9.10
C ARG A 154 -0.87 -9.79 7.89
N TYR A 155 -2.15 -10.09 8.18
CA TYR A 155 -3.15 -10.38 7.18
C TYR A 155 -4.16 -9.25 7.10
N MET A 156 -4.38 -8.71 5.91
CA MET A 156 -5.40 -7.70 5.67
C MET A 156 -6.78 -8.36 5.66
N PRO A 157 -7.71 -7.94 6.55
CA PRO A 157 -9.02 -8.55 6.63
C PRO A 157 -9.88 -8.20 5.39
N PRO A 158 -10.87 -9.04 5.06
CA PRO A 158 -11.95 -8.67 4.15
C PRO A 158 -12.66 -7.39 4.56
N TRP A 159 -13.30 -6.73 3.62
CA TRP A 159 -14.09 -5.53 3.91
C TRP A 159 -15.42 -5.95 4.54
N SER A 160 -15.81 -5.25 5.59
CA SER A 160 -17.17 -5.33 6.12
C SER A 160 -18.18 -4.77 5.13
N TRP A 161 -19.46 -5.11 5.31
CA TRP A 161 -20.54 -4.54 4.53
C TRP A 161 -20.57 -3.02 4.64
N ASP A 162 -20.37 -2.48 5.84
CA ASP A 162 -20.39 -1.04 6.08
C ASP A 162 -19.25 -0.35 5.32
N GLU A 163 -18.03 -0.88 5.36
CA GLU A 163 -16.91 -0.36 4.57
C GLU A 163 -17.23 -0.36 3.07
N ILE A 164 -17.82 -1.44 2.55
CA ILE A 164 -18.21 -1.55 1.14
C ILE A 164 -19.30 -0.54 0.79
N ASN A 165 -20.34 -0.42 1.60
CA ASN A 165 -21.47 0.47 1.29
C ASN A 165 -21.08 1.95 1.42
N THR A 166 -20.26 2.30 2.42
CA THR A 166 -19.68 3.65 2.56
C THR A 166 -18.82 4.01 1.36
N CYS A 167 -17.90 3.12 0.95
CA CYS A 167 -17.06 3.33 -0.21
C CYS A 167 -17.87 3.42 -1.51
N ARG A 168 -18.90 2.58 -1.67
CA ARG A 168 -19.84 2.63 -2.79
C ARG A 168 -20.54 3.98 -2.87
N ALA A 169 -21.12 4.44 -1.76
CA ALA A 169 -21.92 5.66 -1.75
C ALA A 169 -21.13 6.91 -2.15
N ASP A 170 -19.84 6.98 -1.84
CA ASP A 170 -19.00 8.15 -2.13
C ASP A 170 -18.18 8.02 -3.43
N ILE A 171 -17.49 6.89 -3.61
CA ILE A 171 -16.51 6.71 -4.70
C ILE A 171 -17.16 6.04 -5.94
N PHE A 172 -18.14 5.17 -5.72
CA PHE A 172 -18.80 4.39 -6.77
C PHE A 172 -20.31 4.64 -6.78
N ALA A 173 -20.70 5.92 -6.67
CA ALA A 173 -22.09 6.34 -6.48
C ALA A 173 -23.03 5.87 -7.62
N ASN A 174 -22.47 5.58 -8.79
CA ASN A 174 -23.18 4.98 -9.93
C ASN A 174 -23.64 3.53 -9.68
N LEU A 175 -23.06 2.82 -8.71
CA LEU A 175 -23.42 1.44 -8.39
C LEU A 175 -24.63 1.40 -7.45
N LYS A 176 -25.66 0.65 -7.86
CA LYS A 176 -26.87 0.41 -7.06
C LYS A 176 -26.55 -0.50 -5.87
N GLU A 177 -26.93 -0.08 -4.67
CA GLU A 177 -26.70 -0.83 -3.42
C GLU A 177 -27.19 -2.28 -3.51
N LYS A 178 -28.41 -2.51 -4.03
CA LYS A 178 -28.96 -3.85 -4.21
C LYS A 178 -28.00 -4.79 -4.96
N LYS A 179 -27.42 -4.32 -6.06
CA LYS A 179 -26.49 -5.12 -6.86
C LYS A 179 -25.17 -5.39 -6.13
N VAL A 180 -24.66 -4.37 -5.43
CA VAL A 180 -23.46 -4.48 -4.61
C VAL A 180 -23.66 -5.46 -3.44
N ARG A 181 -24.86 -5.47 -2.84
CA ARG A 181 -25.22 -6.41 -1.78
C ARG A 181 -25.29 -7.86 -2.27
N GLU A 182 -25.89 -8.10 -3.45
CA GLU A 182 -25.87 -9.43 -4.09
C GLU A 182 -24.43 -9.92 -4.32
N LEU A 183 -23.54 -9.06 -4.82
CA LEU A 183 -22.14 -9.39 -5.03
C LEU A 183 -21.38 -9.61 -3.71
N TYR A 184 -21.69 -8.82 -2.67
CA TYR A 184 -21.09 -9.00 -1.34
C TYR A 184 -21.42 -10.38 -0.76
N THR A 185 -22.69 -10.80 -0.82
CA THR A 185 -23.11 -12.13 -0.38
C THR A 185 -22.37 -13.24 -1.14
N LYS A 186 -22.08 -13.04 -2.44
CA LYS A 186 -21.38 -14.01 -3.28
C LYS A 186 -19.86 -14.06 -3.04
N TRP A 187 -19.22 -12.91 -2.81
CA TRP A 187 -17.76 -12.77 -2.86
C TRP A 187 -17.09 -12.41 -1.52
N GLY A 188 -17.84 -12.29 -0.43
CA GLY A 188 -17.29 -12.23 0.94
C GLY A 188 -16.42 -11.01 1.24
N GLY A 189 -16.83 -9.82 0.79
CA GLY A 189 -16.14 -8.57 1.14
C GLY A 189 -14.82 -8.36 0.41
N ILE A 190 -14.65 -8.89 -0.80
CA ILE A 190 -13.51 -8.59 -1.68
C ILE A 190 -13.90 -7.48 -2.68
N PRO A 191 -13.45 -6.22 -2.48
CA PRO A 191 -13.91 -5.08 -3.26
C PRO A 191 -13.74 -5.22 -4.78
N ARG A 192 -12.65 -5.85 -5.24
CA ARG A 192 -12.42 -6.05 -6.68
C ARG A 192 -13.57 -6.75 -7.39
N TYR A 193 -14.21 -7.72 -6.72
CA TYR A 193 -15.34 -8.48 -7.28
C TYR A 193 -16.69 -7.82 -7.04
N ILE A 194 -16.74 -6.84 -6.14
CA ILE A 194 -18.00 -6.20 -5.68
C ILE A 194 -18.18 -4.82 -6.33
N LEU A 195 -17.13 -4.02 -6.38
CA LEU A 195 -17.12 -2.65 -6.89
C LEU A 195 -16.57 -2.55 -8.33
N GLY A 196 -16.07 -3.67 -8.89
CA GLY A 196 -15.64 -3.76 -10.29
C GLY A 196 -14.36 -2.99 -10.62
N VAL A 197 -13.61 -2.55 -9.61
CA VAL A 197 -12.36 -1.80 -9.79
C VAL A 197 -11.19 -2.61 -9.24
N PRO A 198 -10.01 -2.59 -9.88
CA PRO A 198 -8.84 -3.30 -9.34
C PRO A 198 -8.28 -2.61 -8.08
N LEU A 199 -8.97 -2.79 -6.95
CA LEU A 199 -8.51 -2.43 -5.61
C LEU A 199 -7.40 -3.40 -5.14
#